data_AF-W7MC51-F1
#
_entry.id   AF-W7MC51-F1
#
_cell.length_a   1.000
_cell.length_b   1.000
_cell.length_c   1.000
_cell.angle_alpha   90.00
_cell.angle_beta   90.00
_cell.angle_gamma   90.00
#
_symmetry.space_group_name_H-M   'P 1'
#
loop_
_entity.id
_entity.type
_entity.pdbx_description
1 polymer ?
#
loop_
_entity_poly.entity_id
_entity_poly.type
_entity_poly.pdbx_seq_one_letter_code
_entity_poly.pdbx_strand_id
1 'polypeptide(L)'
;MPYNTTAIPPRKEPTGQNQLPLSRVKKIIAQDPDIGLCSNNAAFVITLAAEMFVQHLAEESHTQAKLDRKPRRNIQYKDVASAVAHHDNLEFLEDVVPKTVPYKNIKAKAKATQARLQGDNTNQKLEFPLANGVGKPLVNGNSVDHHDRQDDPNSQLELEFRQASGANRDGDVAMTG
;
A
#
# COMPACT_ATOMS: atom_id res chain seq x y z
N MET A 1 4.03 5.22 41.54
CA MET A 1 5.24 4.38 41.45
C MET A 1 5.73 4.43 40.01
N PRO A 2 7.02 4.70 39.72
CA PRO A 2 7.52 4.63 38.36
C PRO A 2 7.47 3.18 37.85
N TYR A 3 6.99 2.97 36.63
CA TYR A 3 6.99 1.65 36.01
C TYR A 3 8.43 1.21 35.74
N ASN A 4 8.75 -0.03 36.12
CA ASN A 4 10.04 -0.61 35.84
C ASN A 4 10.18 -0.86 34.33
N THR A 5 11.07 -0.13 33.66
CA THR A 5 11.34 -0.25 32.22
C THR A 5 12.60 -1.08 31.92
N THR A 6 13.13 -1.81 32.91
CA THR A 6 14.22 -2.75 32.63
C THR A 6 13.71 -3.90 31.76
N ALA A 7 14.44 -4.21 30.69
CA ALA A 7 14.11 -5.32 29.82
C ALA A 7 14.19 -6.63 30.63
N ILE A 8 13.09 -7.39 30.64
CA ILE A 8 13.06 -8.69 31.29
C ILE A 8 14.01 -9.61 30.50
N PRO A 9 15.07 -10.15 31.13
CA PRO A 9 16.00 -11.01 30.43
C PRO A 9 15.27 -12.26 29.90
N PRO A 10 15.61 -12.73 28.68
CA PRO A 10 15.00 -13.93 28.14
C PRO A 10 15.28 -15.11 29.07
N ARG A 11 14.24 -15.90 29.38
CA ARG A 11 14.37 -17.10 30.21
C ARG A 11 15.23 -18.11 29.45
N LYS A 12 16.36 -18.51 30.04
CA LYS A 12 17.29 -19.49 29.45
C LYS A 12 16.90 -20.94 29.70
N GLU A 13 16.02 -21.19 30.67
CA GLU A 13 15.63 -22.55 31.07
C GLU A 13 14.27 -22.96 30.49
N PRO A 14 14.13 -24.21 30.00
CA PRO A 14 12.87 -24.72 29.50
C PRO A 14 11.87 -24.92 30.64
N THR A 15 10.88 -24.04 30.72
CA THR A 15 9.84 -24.08 31.77
C THR A 15 8.70 -25.04 31.48
N GLY A 16 8.64 -25.60 30.26
CA GLY A 16 7.50 -26.43 29.81
C GLY A 16 6.20 -25.66 29.62
N GLN A 17 6.23 -24.32 29.70
CA GLN A 17 5.07 -23.45 29.57
C GLN A 17 5.29 -22.42 28.45
N ASN A 18 4.18 -22.02 27.81
CA ASN A 18 4.15 -20.92 26.83
C ASN A 18 3.81 -19.58 27.50
N GLN A 19 4.28 -18.48 26.93
CA GLN A 19 3.93 -17.12 27.33
C GLN A 19 2.60 -16.68 26.73
N LEU A 20 2.31 -17.12 25.50
CA LEU A 20 1.04 -16.83 24.85
C LEU A 20 -0.05 -17.79 25.36
N PRO A 21 -1.27 -17.30 25.69
CA PRO A 21 -2.34 -18.15 26.17
C PRO A 21 -2.76 -19.20 25.13
N LEU A 22 -2.55 -20.48 25.43
CA LEU A 22 -2.88 -21.59 24.53
C LEU A 22 -4.34 -21.56 24.04
N SER A 23 -5.27 -21.13 24.89
CA SER A 23 -6.70 -21.01 24.54
C SER A 23 -6.96 -19.96 23.46
N ARG A 24 -6.15 -18.90 23.40
CA ARG A 24 -6.26 -17.87 22.34
C ARG A 24 -5.71 -18.39 21.02
N VAL A 25 -4.57 -19.06 21.05
CA VAL A 25 -3.96 -19.66 19.86
C VAL A 25 -4.89 -20.70 19.25
N LYS A 26 -5.47 -21.60 20.06
CA LYS A 26 -6.47 -22.57 19.58
C LYS A 26 -7.70 -21.93 18.94
N LYS A 27 -8.18 -20.81 19.48
CA LYS A 27 -9.30 -20.06 18.89
C LYS A 27 -8.95 -19.48 17.52
N ILE A 28 -7.72 -18.99 17.35
CA ILE A 28 -7.22 -18.48 16.06
C ILE A 28 -7.10 -19.61 15.05
N ILE A 29 -6.51 -20.75 15.44
CA ILE A 29 -6.40 -21.94 14.56
C ILE A 29 -7.79 -22.38 14.07
N ALA A 30 -8.79 -22.38 14.96
CA ALA A 30 -10.16 -22.77 14.61
C ALA A 30 -10.94 -21.73 13.76
N GLN A 31 -10.37 -20.57 13.45
CA GLN A 31 -10.98 -19.64 12.49
C GLN A 31 -10.78 -20.08 11.04
N ASP A 32 -9.80 -20.95 10.78
CA ASP A 32 -9.53 -21.47 9.46
C ASP A 32 -10.49 -22.66 9.16
N PRO A 33 -11.40 -22.53 8.18
CA PRO A 33 -12.37 -23.59 7.86
C PRO A 33 -11.70 -24.83 7.25
N ASP A 34 -10.48 -24.72 6.71
CA ASP A 34 -9.77 -25.82 6.07
C ASP A 34 -8.98 -26.67 7.10
N ILE A 35 -8.87 -26.18 8.35
CA ILE A 35 -8.24 -26.91 9.44
C ILE A 35 -9.27 -27.75 10.19
N GLY A 36 -9.07 -29.08 10.19
CA GLY A 36 -9.85 -30.02 10.99
C GLY A 36 -9.54 -29.95 12.50
N LEU A 37 -9.41 -31.10 13.18
CA LEU A 37 -9.02 -31.11 14.59
C LEU A 37 -7.51 -30.87 14.76
N CYS A 38 -7.15 -29.77 15.42
CA CYS A 38 -5.78 -29.53 15.89
C CYS A 38 -5.56 -30.20 17.27
N SER A 39 -4.55 -31.08 17.38
CA SER A 39 -4.21 -31.73 18.65
C SER A 39 -3.61 -30.76 19.66
N ASN A 40 -3.69 -31.09 20.96
CA ASN A 40 -3.10 -30.26 22.02
C ASN A 40 -1.59 -30.05 21.84
N ASN A 41 -0.87 -31.09 21.41
CA ASN A 41 0.57 -31.03 21.19
C ASN A 41 0.91 -30.13 19.98
N ALA A 42 0.15 -30.23 18.90
CA ALA A 42 0.32 -29.37 17.74
C ALA A 42 0.05 -27.89 18.11
N ALA A 43 -1.04 -27.61 18.82
CA ALA A 43 -1.36 -26.27 19.28
C ALA A 43 -0.26 -25.68 20.20
N PHE A 44 0.36 -26.52 21.04
CA PHE A 44 1.48 -26.10 21.90
C PHE A 44 2.71 -25.70 21.07
N VAL A 45 3.09 -26.51 20.09
CA VAL A 45 4.23 -26.22 19.20
C VAL A 45 3.97 -24.97 18.35
N ILE A 46 2.76 -24.82 17.80
CA ILE A 46 2.35 -23.61 17.08
C ILE A 46 2.46 -22.38 17.98
N THR A 47 2.07 -22.50 19.25
CA THR A 47 2.20 -21.39 20.21
C THR A 47 3.64 -20.97 20.41
N LEU A 48 4.55 -21.95 20.57
CA LEU A 48 5.98 -21.68 20.72
C LEU A 48 6.57 -21.05 19.45
N ALA A 49 6.19 -21.57 18.28
CA ALA A 49 6.60 -21.01 17.00
C ALA A 49 6.12 -19.56 16.83
N ALA A 50 4.89 -19.25 17.25
CA ALA A 50 4.36 -17.89 17.23
C ALA A 50 5.15 -16.93 18.15
N GLU A 51 5.57 -17.39 19.32
CA GLU A 51 6.44 -16.61 20.22
C GLU A 51 7.79 -16.30 19.57
N MET A 52 8.43 -17.31 18.98
CA MET A 52 9.71 -17.15 18.28
C MET A 52 9.56 -16.25 17.04
N PHE A 53 8.44 -16.37 16.33
CA PHE A 53 8.14 -15.54 15.16
C PHE A 53 8.01 -14.05 15.54
N VAL A 54 7.32 -13.72 16.62
CA VAL A 54 7.20 -12.32 17.08
C VAL A 54 8.57 -11.74 17.46
N GLN A 55 9.42 -12.54 18.11
CA GLN A 55 10.80 -12.13 18.42
C GLN A 55 11.61 -11.90 17.15
N HIS A 56 11.59 -12.84 16.22
CA HIS A 56 12.29 -12.75 14.94
C HIS A 56 11.84 -11.51 14.14
N LEU A 57 10.53 -11.28 14.00
CA LEU A 57 10.00 -10.12 13.30
C LEU A 57 10.47 -8.79 13.94
N ALA A 58 10.49 -8.73 15.27
CA ALA A 58 10.95 -7.56 16.00
C ALA A 58 12.46 -7.32 15.81
N GLU A 59 13.27 -8.37 15.84
CA GLU A 59 14.72 -8.32 15.61
C GLU A 59 15.04 -7.85 14.19
N GLU A 60 14.39 -8.42 13.17
CA GLU A 60 14.60 -8.02 11.78
C GLU A 60 14.18 -6.57 11.54
N SER A 61 13.02 -6.18 12.07
CA SER A 61 12.57 -4.79 12.01
C SER A 61 13.53 -3.84 12.72
N HIS A 62 14.14 -4.27 13.83
CA HIS A 62 15.15 -3.48 14.53
C HIS A 62 16.47 -3.38 13.76
N THR A 63 16.88 -4.44 13.07
CA THR A 63 18.03 -4.42 12.15
C THR A 63 17.81 -3.39 11.05
N GLN A 64 16.63 -3.34 10.44
CA GLN A 64 16.30 -2.30 9.45
C GLN A 64 16.36 -0.88 10.03
N ALA A 65 15.89 -0.68 11.28
CA ALA A 65 15.99 0.61 11.96
C ALA A 65 17.45 1.07 12.21
N LYS A 66 18.39 0.12 12.34
CA LYS A 66 19.83 0.38 12.47
C LYS A 66 20.52 0.64 11.14
N LEU A 67 20.04 0.00 10.06
CA LEU A 67 20.56 0.16 8.70
C LEU A 67 20.15 1.50 8.05
N ASP A 68 19.12 2.17 8.59
CA ASP A 68 18.70 3.50 8.15
C ASP A 68 19.86 4.52 8.25
N ARG A 69 19.83 5.55 7.39
CA ARG A 69 20.90 6.57 7.29
C ARG A 69 21.24 7.21 8.64
N LYS A 70 20.22 7.33 9.50
CA LYS A 70 20.37 7.71 10.90
C LYS A 70 19.89 6.52 11.75
N PRO A 71 20.80 5.74 12.34
CA PRO A 71 20.44 4.60 13.17
C PRO A 71 19.52 5.03 14.32
N ARG A 72 18.44 4.30 14.50
CA ARG A 72 17.45 4.55 15.54
C ARG A 72 17.36 3.35 16.50
N ARG A 73 16.96 3.64 17.73
CA ARG A 73 16.66 2.60 18.74
C ARG A 73 15.20 2.15 18.69
N ASN A 74 14.31 2.98 18.17
CA ASN A 74 12.87 2.70 18.10
C ASN A 74 12.50 2.20 16.70
N ILE A 75 11.73 1.11 16.67
CA ILE A 75 11.16 0.55 15.44
C ILE A 75 9.99 1.42 14.97
N GLN A 76 9.94 1.71 13.69
CA GLN A 76 8.83 2.38 13.02
C GLN A 76 8.20 1.44 11.99
N TYR A 77 6.97 1.74 11.57
CA TYR A 77 6.26 0.93 10.57
C TYR A 77 7.08 0.72 9.29
N LYS A 78 7.79 1.75 8.81
CA LYS A 78 8.65 1.65 7.62
C LYS A 78 9.75 0.60 7.76
N ASP A 79 10.20 0.34 8.99
CA ASP A 79 11.25 -0.64 9.27
C ASP A 79 10.69 -2.06 9.17
N VAL A 80 9.47 -2.27 9.68
CA VAL A 80 8.73 -3.55 9.54
C VAL A 80 8.43 -3.83 8.07
N ALA A 81 7.89 -2.85 7.34
CA ALA A 81 7.59 -3.01 5.90
C ALA A 81 8.86 -3.24 5.06
N SER A 82 10.00 -2.71 5.50
CA SER A 82 11.29 -2.99 4.85
C SER A 82 11.76 -4.41 5.19
N ALA A 83 11.65 -4.84 6.45
CA ALA A 83 12.03 -6.18 6.88
C ALA A 83 11.25 -7.26 6.13
N VAL A 84 9.93 -7.11 6.00
CA VAL A 84 9.05 -8.01 5.25
C VAL A 84 9.53 -8.18 3.81
N ALA A 85 9.81 -7.08 3.11
CA ALA A 85 10.20 -7.13 1.71
C ALA A 85 11.70 -7.43 1.47
N HIS A 86 12.49 -7.60 2.53
CA HIS A 86 13.89 -8.00 2.43
C HIS A 86 14.11 -9.49 2.74
N HIS A 87 13.11 -10.16 3.31
CA HIS A 87 13.22 -11.53 3.80
C HIS A 87 12.14 -12.42 3.18
N ASP A 88 12.55 -13.39 2.36
CA ASP A 88 11.63 -14.29 1.65
C ASP A 88 10.73 -15.08 2.62
N ASN A 89 11.23 -15.45 3.80
CA ASN A 89 10.44 -16.13 4.83
C ASN A 89 9.36 -15.25 5.48
N LEU A 90 9.35 -13.94 5.20
CA LEU A 90 8.32 -12.99 5.63
C LEU A 90 7.36 -12.59 4.48
N GLU A 91 7.51 -13.14 3.28
CA GLU A 91 6.71 -12.81 2.08
C GLU A 91 5.20 -12.94 2.34
N PHE A 92 4.77 -13.90 3.17
CA PHE A 92 3.37 -14.11 3.53
C PHE A 92 2.71 -12.89 4.23
N LEU A 93 3.50 -11.89 4.65
CA LEU A 93 3.02 -10.66 5.28
C LEU A 93 2.85 -9.49 4.31
N GLU A 94 3.21 -9.61 3.03
CA GLU A 94 3.20 -8.47 2.09
C GLU A 94 1.84 -7.78 1.99
N ASP A 95 0.77 -8.56 1.96
CA ASP A 95 -0.60 -8.04 1.90
C ASP A 95 -1.06 -7.38 3.21
N VAL A 96 -0.48 -7.81 4.33
CA VAL A 96 -0.84 -7.31 5.68
C VAL A 96 0.00 -6.07 6.05
N VAL A 97 1.25 -6.02 5.60
CA VAL A 97 2.23 -4.97 5.92
C VAL A 97 2.77 -4.35 4.63
N PRO A 98 1.94 -3.61 3.87
CA PRO A 98 2.37 -3.03 2.60
C PRO A 98 3.41 -1.93 2.82
N LYS A 99 4.32 -1.80 1.84
CA LYS A 99 5.24 -0.64 1.77
C LYS A 99 4.45 0.65 1.53
N THR A 100 4.58 1.59 2.45
CA THR A 100 3.93 2.90 2.32
C THR A 100 4.66 3.75 1.29
N VAL A 101 3.87 4.45 0.47
CA VAL A 101 4.36 5.47 -0.46
C VAL A 101 3.62 6.78 -0.19
N PRO A 102 4.31 7.94 -0.20
CA PRO A 102 3.64 9.21 0.01
C PRO A 102 2.52 9.44 -1.01
N TYR A 103 1.34 9.90 -0.53
CA TYR A 103 0.17 10.12 -1.38
C TYR A 103 0.45 11.05 -2.58
N LYS A 104 1.30 12.07 -2.39
CA LYS A 104 1.76 12.97 -3.47
C LYS A 104 2.38 12.19 -4.63
N ASN A 105 3.16 11.15 -4.33
CA ASN A 105 3.81 10.31 -5.34
C ASN A 105 2.80 9.40 -6.04
N ILE A 106 1.81 8.87 -5.30
CA ILE A 106 0.70 8.10 -5.90
C ILE A 106 -0.08 8.96 -6.88
N LYS A 107 -0.49 10.17 -6.47
CA LYS A 107 -1.24 11.11 -7.32
C LYS A 107 -0.45 11.53 -8.56
N ALA A 108 0.85 11.80 -8.39
CA ALA A 108 1.72 12.14 -9.52
C ALA A 108 1.88 10.97 -10.50
N LYS A 109 2.08 9.74 -10.00
CA LYS A 109 2.14 8.53 -10.84
C LYS A 109 0.81 8.29 -11.55
N ALA A 110 -0.32 8.43 -10.87
CA ALA A 110 -1.65 8.29 -11.48
C ALA A 110 -1.86 9.31 -12.62
N LYS A 111 -1.52 10.59 -12.39
CA LYS A 111 -1.60 11.64 -13.42
C LYS A 111 -0.68 11.34 -14.61
N ALA A 112 0.55 10.88 -14.35
CA ALA A 112 1.49 10.52 -15.40
C ALA A 112 1.02 9.29 -16.22
N THR A 113 0.45 8.28 -15.55
CA THR A 113 -0.15 7.12 -16.22
C THR A 113 -1.36 7.54 -17.05
N GLN A 114 -2.22 8.41 -16.53
CA GLN A 114 -3.38 8.95 -17.26
C GLN A 114 -2.94 9.73 -18.51
N ALA A 115 -1.91 10.59 -18.40
CA ALA A 115 -1.37 11.32 -19.54
C ALA A 115 -0.76 10.39 -20.61
N ARG A 116 -0.13 9.28 -20.20
CA ARG A 116 0.36 8.25 -21.13
C ARG A 116 -0.77 7.51 -21.84
N LEU A 117 -1.87 7.22 -21.14
CA LEU A 117 -3.03 6.53 -21.71
C LEU A 117 -3.86 7.45 -22.62
N GLN A 118 -3.85 8.76 -22.38
CA GLN A 118 -4.57 9.75 -23.20
C GLN A 118 -3.87 10.08 -24.53
N GLY A 119 -2.71 9.49 -24.81
CA GLY A 119 -2.13 9.48 -26.16
C GLY A 119 -1.85 10.87 -26.71
N ASP A 120 -0.76 11.49 -26.26
CA ASP A 120 -0.24 12.67 -26.95
C ASP A 120 0.42 12.21 -28.26
N ASN A 121 -0.22 12.49 -29.39
CA ASN A 121 0.35 12.47 -30.74
C ASN A 121 1.32 13.66 -30.92
N THR A 122 2.16 13.94 -29.92
CA THR A 122 3.27 14.87 -30.09
C THR A 122 4.49 14.07 -30.51
N ASN A 123 4.89 14.30 -31.76
CA ASN A 123 6.11 13.84 -32.39
C ASN A 123 7.32 14.51 -31.71
N GLN A 124 7.49 14.30 -30.40
CA GLN A 124 8.61 14.79 -29.62
C GLN A 124 9.66 13.69 -29.62
N LYS A 125 10.58 13.82 -30.57
CA LYS A 125 11.77 13.00 -30.75
C LYS A 125 12.63 13.08 -29.48
N LEU A 126 12.37 12.20 -28.52
CA LEU A 126 13.28 11.92 -27.42
C LEU A 126 14.32 10.92 -27.93
N GLU A 127 15.55 11.39 -28.12
CA GLU A 127 16.69 10.51 -28.44
C GLU A 127 16.94 9.57 -27.27
N PHE A 128 16.65 8.29 -27.48
CA PHE A 128 17.14 7.19 -26.65
C PHE A 128 18.54 6.78 -27.15
N PRO A 129 19.48 6.38 -26.27
CA PRO A 129 20.75 5.85 -26.72
C PRO A 129 20.51 4.53 -27.47
N LEU A 130 20.98 4.48 -28.73
CA LEU A 130 20.85 3.31 -29.60
C LEU A 130 21.52 2.08 -28.97
N ALA A 131 20.76 1.00 -28.84
CA ALA A 131 21.27 -0.36 -28.89
C ALA A 131 20.50 -1.13 -29.99
N ASN A 132 21.28 -1.58 -30.98
CA ASN A 132 21.02 -2.43 -32.14
C ASN A 132 19.66 -3.14 -32.31
N GLY A 133 19.13 -3.06 -33.54
CA GLY A 133 18.59 -4.25 -34.21
C GLY A 133 17.14 -4.20 -34.71
N VAL A 134 16.97 -3.69 -35.94
CA VAL A 134 16.08 -4.18 -37.03
C VAL A 134 14.70 -4.78 -36.68
N GLY A 135 13.63 -4.12 -37.15
CA GLY A 135 12.36 -4.78 -37.44
C GLY A 135 11.15 -3.84 -37.54
N LYS A 136 10.82 -3.37 -38.75
CA LYS A 136 9.49 -2.77 -39.05
C LYS A 136 8.42 -3.87 -39.11
N PRO A 137 7.14 -3.52 -38.89
CA PRO A 137 6.20 -3.76 -39.99
C PRO A 137 5.29 -2.56 -40.30
N LEU A 138 4.69 -2.66 -41.49
CA LEU A 138 3.97 -1.66 -42.27
C LEU A 138 2.45 -1.61 -41.94
N VAL A 139 1.82 -0.44 -42.26
CA VAL A 139 0.50 -0.25 -42.94
C VAL A 139 -0.77 -0.70 -42.15
N ASN A 140 -1.95 -0.08 -42.18
CA ASN A 140 -2.57 1.07 -42.87
C ASN A 140 -4.05 1.15 -42.40
N GLY A 141 -4.66 2.34 -42.42
CA GLY A 141 -6.07 2.46 -42.82
C GLY A 141 -7.07 3.12 -41.86
N ASN A 142 -7.62 4.23 -42.35
CA ASN A 142 -8.98 4.76 -42.17
C ASN A 142 -9.34 5.56 -40.91
N SER A 143 -9.19 6.87 -41.09
CA SER A 143 -9.93 7.97 -40.49
C SER A 143 -11.45 7.76 -40.58
N VAL A 144 -12.12 7.81 -39.43
CA VAL A 144 -13.52 8.27 -39.33
C VAL A 144 -13.59 9.19 -38.13
N ASP A 145 -13.84 10.46 -38.44
CA ASP A 145 -13.97 11.59 -37.53
C ASP A 145 -15.27 11.43 -36.73
N HIS A 146 -15.17 11.20 -35.42
CA HIS A 146 -16.31 11.29 -34.51
C HIS A 146 -16.00 12.36 -33.45
N HIS A 147 -16.80 13.42 -33.53
CA HIS A 147 -16.72 14.62 -32.73
C HIS A 147 -17.23 14.37 -31.31
N ASP A 148 -16.42 13.73 -30.46
CA ASP A 148 -16.72 13.62 -29.03
C ASP A 148 -16.26 14.90 -28.32
N ARG A 149 -17.26 15.72 -27.97
CA ARG A 149 -17.10 16.86 -27.06
C ARG A 149 -16.59 16.32 -25.72
N GLN A 150 -15.33 16.57 -25.44
CA GLN A 150 -14.77 16.37 -24.11
C GLN A 150 -15.39 17.41 -23.18
N ASP A 151 -16.34 16.99 -22.36
CA ASP A 151 -16.72 17.75 -21.17
C ASP A 151 -15.53 17.73 -20.20
N ASP A 152 -14.67 18.75 -20.29
CA ASP A 152 -13.59 18.97 -19.34
C ASP A 152 -14.21 19.32 -17.97
N PRO A 153 -14.03 18.50 -16.92
CA PRO A 153 -14.60 18.74 -15.60
C PRO A 153 -14.11 20.05 -14.96
N ASN A 154 -13.02 20.64 -15.45
CA ASN A 154 -12.59 21.97 -15.00
C ASN A 154 -13.45 23.12 -15.55
N SER A 155 -14.09 22.93 -16.71
CA SER A 155 -14.94 23.95 -17.32
C SER A 155 -16.22 24.20 -16.51
N GLN A 156 -16.77 23.14 -15.90
CA GLN A 156 -17.96 23.23 -15.04
C GLN A 156 -17.65 23.96 -13.73
N LEU A 157 -16.46 23.75 -13.17
CA LEU A 157 -16.01 24.41 -11.94
C LEU A 157 -15.77 25.93 -12.15
N GLU A 158 -15.25 26.33 -13.32
CA GLU A 158 -15.10 27.75 -13.68
C GLU A 158 -16.45 28.45 -13.89
N LEU A 159 -17.43 27.76 -14.50
CA LEU A 159 -18.79 28.28 -14.70
C LEU A 159 -19.51 28.50 -13.36
N GLU A 160 -19.34 27.58 -12.42
CA GLU A 160 -19.95 27.65 -11.09
C GLU A 160 -19.33 28.76 -10.22
N PHE A 161 -18.00 28.94 -10.28
CA PHE A 161 -17.31 30.05 -9.60
C PHE A 161 -17.70 31.43 -10.15
N ARG A 162 -18.00 31.49 -11.45
CA ARG A 162 -18.44 32.70 -12.14
C ARG A 162 -19.90 33.04 -11.84
N GLN A 163 -20.76 32.05 -11.63
CA GLN A 163 -22.13 32.26 -11.16
C GLN A 163 -22.19 32.69 -9.68
N ALA A 164 -21.27 32.19 -8.84
CA ALA A 164 -21.22 32.53 -7.42
C ALA A 164 -20.72 33.96 -7.11
N SER A 165 -20.13 34.67 -8.08
CA SER A 165 -19.52 35.99 -7.89
C SER A 165 -20.32 37.18 -8.44
N GLY A 166 -21.52 36.94 -9.00
CA GLY A 166 -22.41 37.98 -9.55
C GLY A 166 -23.57 38.35 -8.62
N ALA A 167 -23.61 39.61 -8.17
CA ALA A 167 -24.66 40.19 -7.35
C ALA A 167 -26.03 40.32 -8.07
N ASN A 168 -27.11 39.95 -7.36
CA ASN A 168 -28.52 40.35 -7.48
C ASN A 168 -29.06 40.84 -8.83
N ARG A 169 -29.98 40.07 -9.45
CA ARG A 169 -31.23 40.58 -10.06
C ARG A 169 -32.35 39.53 -10.01
N ASP A 170 -33.36 39.80 -9.19
CA ASP A 170 -34.71 39.22 -9.23
C ASP A 170 -35.47 39.60 -10.52
N GLY A 171 -36.50 38.83 -10.89
CA GLY A 171 -37.56 39.30 -11.80
C GLY A 171 -38.42 38.22 -12.47
N ASP A 172 -39.47 37.79 -11.76
CA ASP A 172 -40.81 37.36 -12.20
C ASP A 172 -41.03 36.24 -13.25
N VAL A 173 -41.73 35.17 -12.81
CA VAL A 173 -42.42 34.18 -13.65
C VAL A 173 -43.91 34.52 -13.67
N ALA A 174 -44.43 34.89 -14.84
CA ALA A 174 -45.86 35.18 -15.03
C ALA A 174 -46.70 33.88 -15.04
N MET A 175 -47.63 33.77 -14.10
CA MET A 175 -48.68 32.75 -14.08
C MET A 175 -49.93 33.29 -14.79
N THR A 176 -50.31 32.62 -15.88
CA THR A 176 -51.62 32.65 -16.54
C THR A 176 -51.87 31.21 -16.97
N GLY A 177 -53.00 30.55 -16.72
CA GLY A 177 -54.37 30.97 -16.52
C GLY A 177 -55.20 29.89 -17.22
#